data_AF-A0A2K6PFM0-F1
#
_entry.id   AF-A0A2K6PFM0-F1
#
_cell.length_a   1.000
_cell.length_b   1.000
_cell.length_c   1.000
_cell.angle_alpha   90.00
_cell.angle_beta   90.00
_cell.angle_gamma   90.00
#
_symmetry.space_group_name_H-M   'P 1'
#
loop_
_entity.id
_entity.type
_entity.pdbx_description
1 polymer ?
#
loop_
_entity_poly.entity_id
_entity_poly.type
_entity_poly.pdbx_seq_one_letter_code
_entity_poly.pdbx_strand_id
1 'polypeptide(L)'
;MDPVPGTDSTPLAGLAWSSASAPPPRGFSAISCTVEGAPASFGKSFAQKSGYFLCLSSLGSLENPQENVVADIQIVVDKSPLPLGFSPVCDPMDSKASVSKKKRMCVKLLPLGAADTAVFDVRLSGKTKTVPGYLRIGDMGGFAIWCKKAKAPRPVPKPRGLSRDMQGLSLDAASQPSKGGLLERTPSRLGSRASTLRRNDSIYEASSLYGISAMDGVPFTLHPRFEGKSCSPLAFSAFGDLTIKSLADIEEEYNYGFVVEKTAAARLPPSVS
;
A
#
# COMPACT_ATOMS: atom_id res chain seq x y z
N MET A 1 27.99 29.64 8.08
CA MET A 1 26.74 28.92 8.38
C MET A 1 26.20 28.43 7.06
N ASP A 2 26.51 27.18 6.71
CA ASP A 2 25.94 26.53 5.54
C ASP A 2 24.48 26.17 5.84
N PRO A 3 23.53 26.45 4.93
CA PRO A 3 22.16 26.03 5.11
C PRO A 3 22.12 24.50 5.02
N VAL A 4 21.73 23.87 6.12
CA VAL A 4 21.33 22.46 6.17
C VAL A 4 20.27 22.23 5.08
N PRO A 5 20.42 21.24 4.17
CA PRO A 5 19.39 20.93 3.21
C PRO A 5 18.26 20.18 3.91
N GLY A 6 17.41 20.92 4.63
CA GLY A 6 16.06 20.49 4.90
C GLY A 6 15.31 20.43 3.58
N THR A 7 14.85 19.24 3.20
CA THR A 7 13.60 19.14 2.43
C THR A 7 12.89 17.90 2.93
N ASP A 8 11.85 18.12 3.74
CA ASP A 8 10.76 17.19 4.03
C ASP A 8 9.97 16.90 2.74
N SER A 9 10.66 16.57 1.64
CA SER A 9 10.01 16.19 0.40
C SER A 9 9.55 14.75 0.54
N THR A 10 8.27 14.50 0.37
CA THR A 10 7.74 13.15 0.28
C THR A 10 8.10 12.55 -1.09
N PRO A 11 8.33 11.23 -1.17
CA PRO A 11 8.56 10.58 -2.45
C PRO A 11 7.31 10.70 -3.34
N LEU A 12 7.52 10.69 -4.65
CA LEU A 12 6.42 10.66 -5.60
C LEU A 12 5.71 9.30 -5.50
N ALA A 13 4.39 9.31 -5.41
CA ALA A 13 3.54 8.14 -5.44
C ALA A 13 3.16 7.73 -6.87
N GLY A 14 3.16 8.68 -7.81
CA GLY A 14 2.79 8.39 -9.19
C GLY A 14 3.08 9.51 -10.18
N LEU A 15 3.02 9.15 -11.45
CA LEU A 15 3.13 10.04 -12.61
C LEU A 15 1.94 9.79 -13.53
N ALA A 16 1.42 10.85 -14.13
CA ALA A 16 0.33 10.77 -15.10
C ALA A 16 0.47 11.85 -16.17
N TRP A 17 -0.04 11.59 -17.36
CA TRP A 17 -0.29 12.65 -18.33
C TRP A 17 -1.66 13.27 -18.08
N SER A 18 -1.81 14.53 -18.45
CA SER A 18 -3.10 15.20 -18.46
C SER A 18 -3.18 16.17 -19.62
N SER A 19 -4.32 16.20 -20.32
CA SER A 19 -4.57 17.22 -21.34
C SER A 19 -4.43 18.62 -20.76
N ALA A 20 -3.71 19.50 -21.45
CA ALA A 20 -3.54 20.90 -21.10
C ALA A 20 -4.86 21.70 -21.13
N SER A 21 -5.93 21.12 -21.68
CA SER A 21 -7.28 21.71 -21.68
C SER A 21 -8.14 21.30 -20.48
N ALA A 22 -7.64 20.43 -19.61
CA ALA A 22 -8.37 19.88 -18.48
C ALA A 22 -7.61 20.13 -17.16
N PRO A 23 -8.30 20.15 -16.01
CA PRO A 23 -7.63 20.16 -14.72
C PRO A 23 -6.82 18.85 -14.52
N PRO A 24 -5.71 18.90 -13.75
CA PRO A 24 -4.94 17.71 -13.43
C PRO A 24 -5.79 16.64 -12.70
N PRO A 25 -5.43 15.35 -12.81
CA PRO A 25 -6.08 14.29 -12.05
C PRO A 25 -6.07 14.58 -10.54
N ARG A 26 -7.08 14.09 -9.82
CA ARG A 26 -7.16 14.29 -8.36
C ARG A 26 -5.90 13.79 -7.66
N GLY A 27 -5.32 14.62 -6.80
CA GLY A 27 -4.08 14.29 -6.08
C GLY A 27 -2.81 14.42 -6.91
N PHE A 28 -2.89 14.99 -8.11
CA PHE A 28 -1.74 15.30 -8.95
C PHE A 28 -1.60 16.82 -9.17
N SER A 29 -0.36 17.27 -9.31
CA SER A 29 0.02 18.63 -9.71
C SER A 29 0.72 18.62 -11.06
N ALA A 30 0.34 19.50 -11.98
CA ALA A 30 0.96 19.58 -13.31
C ALA A 30 2.23 20.41 -13.30
N ILE A 31 3.27 19.93 -14.00
CA ILE A 31 4.44 20.73 -14.35
C ILE A 31 4.04 21.63 -15.53
N SER A 32 3.62 22.86 -15.22
CA SER A 32 3.14 23.83 -16.22
C SER A 32 4.27 24.61 -16.89
N CYS A 33 5.41 24.78 -16.19
CA CYS A 33 6.58 25.49 -16.69
C CYS A 33 7.87 24.66 -16.51
N THR A 34 8.80 24.92 -17.40
CA THR A 34 10.18 24.46 -17.32
C THR A 34 10.95 25.25 -16.26
N VAL A 35 12.14 24.79 -15.90
CA VAL A 35 13.03 25.51 -14.97
C VAL A 35 13.40 26.91 -15.48
N GLU A 36 13.33 27.16 -16.79
CA GLU A 36 13.56 28.47 -17.39
C GLU A 36 12.30 29.34 -17.46
N GLY A 37 11.15 28.86 -16.99
CA GLY A 37 9.87 29.57 -17.03
C GLY A 37 9.10 29.43 -18.35
N ALA A 38 9.62 28.69 -19.33
CA ALA A 38 8.91 28.43 -20.59
C ALA A 38 7.78 27.38 -20.39
N PRO A 39 6.69 27.42 -21.17
CA PRO A 39 5.59 26.44 -21.06
C PRO A 39 6.05 25.00 -21.28
N ALA A 40 5.69 24.10 -20.36
CA ALA A 40 6.11 22.69 -20.37
C ALA A 40 5.07 21.75 -21.01
N SER A 41 4.55 22.14 -22.18
CA SER A 41 3.49 21.39 -22.88
C SER A 41 4.05 20.43 -23.93
N PHE A 42 3.63 19.17 -23.87
CA PHE A 42 4.02 18.09 -24.77
C PHE A 42 2.95 17.84 -25.85
N GLY A 43 3.34 17.18 -26.95
CA GLY A 43 2.40 16.71 -27.97
C GLY A 43 1.74 17.80 -28.84
N LYS A 44 1.95 19.09 -28.54
CA LYS A 44 1.38 20.19 -29.32
C LYS A 44 1.89 20.12 -30.77
N SER A 45 1.00 19.82 -31.70
CA SER A 45 1.26 19.76 -33.14
C SER A 45 0.08 20.38 -33.88
N PHE A 46 0.25 20.69 -35.17
CA PHE A 46 -0.82 21.31 -35.98
C PHE A 46 -2.14 20.52 -35.95
N ALA A 47 -2.07 19.19 -35.78
CA ALA A 47 -3.23 18.31 -35.70
C ALA A 47 -3.78 18.11 -34.27
N GLN A 48 -3.04 18.47 -33.22
CA GLN A 48 -3.49 18.35 -31.83
C GLN A 48 -3.83 19.72 -31.24
N LYS A 49 -5.13 19.96 -31.02
CA LYS A 49 -5.69 21.22 -30.49
C LYS A 49 -5.22 21.54 -29.08
N SER A 50 -4.95 20.53 -28.24
CA SER A 50 -4.39 20.67 -26.89
C SER A 50 -3.16 19.78 -26.73
N GLY A 51 -2.14 20.32 -26.05
CA GLY A 51 -0.99 19.52 -25.62
C GLY A 51 -1.28 18.76 -24.33
N TYR A 52 -0.26 18.13 -23.76
CA TYR A 52 -0.33 17.43 -22.47
C TYR A 52 0.68 18.03 -21.49
N PHE A 53 0.37 17.99 -20.21
CA PHE A 53 1.32 18.24 -19.12
C PHE A 53 1.67 16.94 -18.40
N LEU A 54 2.90 16.87 -17.91
CA LEU A 54 3.29 15.82 -16.97
C LEU A 54 2.80 16.21 -15.58
N CYS A 55 2.09 15.31 -14.93
CA CYS A 55 1.55 15.52 -13.60
C CYS A 55 2.22 14.59 -12.59
N LEU A 56 2.52 15.12 -11.40
CA LEU A 56 3.18 14.45 -10.30
C LEU A 56 2.21 14.27 -9.14
N SER A 57 2.19 13.09 -8.53
CA SER A 57 1.51 12.86 -7.26
C SER A 57 2.55 12.56 -6.19
N SER A 58 2.52 13.32 -5.10
CA SER A 58 3.38 13.10 -3.94
C SER A 58 2.68 12.17 -2.94
N LEU A 59 3.47 11.33 -2.27
CA LEU A 59 2.94 10.43 -1.26
C LEU A 59 2.43 11.22 -0.05
N GLY A 60 1.20 10.91 0.39
CA GLY A 60 0.51 11.64 1.45
C GLY A 60 0.89 11.22 2.87
N SER A 61 1.33 9.96 3.07
CA SER A 61 1.77 9.44 4.36
C SER A 61 2.88 8.41 4.19
N LEU A 62 3.80 8.32 5.16
CA LEU A 62 4.86 7.31 5.20
C LEU A 62 4.53 6.13 6.13
N GLU A 63 3.31 6.10 6.68
CA GLU A 63 2.91 5.07 7.65
C GLU A 63 2.62 3.71 6.99
N ASN A 64 2.21 3.72 5.72
CA ASN A 64 1.78 2.51 5.02
C ASN A 64 2.89 1.96 4.11
N PRO A 65 3.57 0.86 4.50
CA PRO A 65 4.67 0.28 3.71
C PRO A 65 4.21 -0.30 2.37
N GLN A 66 2.91 -0.47 2.14
CA GLN A 66 2.35 -1.00 0.90
C GLN A 66 1.94 0.09 -0.10
N GLU A 67 2.07 1.37 0.26
CA GLU A 67 1.84 2.44 -0.70
C GLU A 67 2.95 2.46 -1.75
N ASN A 68 2.56 2.61 -3.01
CA ASN A 68 3.51 2.62 -4.09
C ASN A 68 4.24 3.96 -4.16
N VAL A 69 5.54 3.89 -4.41
CA VAL A 69 6.39 5.03 -4.74
C VAL A 69 7.01 4.83 -6.12
N VAL A 70 7.31 5.94 -6.77
CA VAL A 70 8.08 5.99 -8.01
C VAL A 70 9.53 5.65 -7.68
N ALA A 71 9.94 4.42 -7.95
CA ALA A 71 11.30 3.96 -7.74
C ALA A 71 12.24 4.41 -8.87
N ASP A 72 11.76 4.37 -10.11
CA ASP A 72 12.53 4.77 -11.29
C ASP A 72 11.63 5.30 -12.43
N ILE A 73 12.22 6.09 -13.31
CA ILE A 73 11.61 6.70 -14.50
C ILE A 73 12.56 6.49 -15.66
N GLN A 74 12.04 6.05 -16.81
CA GLN A 74 12.82 5.87 -18.03
C GLN A 74 12.09 6.42 -19.26
N ILE A 75 12.87 6.89 -20.23
CA ILE A 75 12.36 7.30 -21.53
C ILE A 75 12.76 6.24 -22.55
N VAL A 76 11.77 5.54 -23.08
CA VAL A 76 11.95 4.46 -24.05
C VAL A 76 11.40 4.87 -25.42
N VAL A 77 11.75 4.12 -26.46
CA VAL A 77 11.17 4.31 -27.79
C VAL A 77 9.72 3.81 -27.76
N ASP A 78 8.77 4.52 -28.38
CA ASP A 78 7.32 4.24 -28.18
C ASP A 78 6.92 2.78 -28.50
N LYS A 79 7.51 2.18 -29.53
CA LYS A 79 7.22 0.80 -29.96
C LYS A 79 8.24 -0.24 -29.44
N SER A 80 9.19 0.14 -28.59
CA SER A 80 10.13 -0.83 -28.02
C SER A 80 9.48 -1.62 -26.87
N PRO A 81 9.97 -2.83 -26.57
CA PRO A 81 9.56 -3.58 -25.38
C PRO A 81 9.71 -2.75 -24.10
N LEU A 82 8.80 -2.95 -23.15
CA LEU A 82 8.88 -2.31 -21.84
C LEU A 82 9.97 -2.98 -21.00
N PRO A 83 10.82 -2.21 -20.30
CA PRO A 83 11.75 -2.76 -19.33
C PRO A 83 11.03 -3.48 -18.18
N LEU A 84 11.69 -4.46 -17.57
CA LEU A 84 11.09 -5.27 -16.51
C LEU A 84 10.66 -4.42 -15.31
N GLY A 85 9.39 -4.56 -14.92
CA GLY A 85 8.80 -3.85 -13.79
C GLY A 85 8.42 -2.39 -14.10
N PHE A 86 8.53 -1.95 -15.35
CA PHE A 86 8.07 -0.64 -15.78
C PHE A 86 6.69 -0.72 -16.44
N SER A 87 5.88 0.30 -16.19
CA SER A 87 4.62 0.55 -16.89
C SER A 87 4.69 1.89 -17.64
N PRO A 88 3.96 2.06 -18.74
CA PRO A 88 3.86 3.35 -19.41
C PRO A 88 3.13 4.37 -18.53
N VAL A 89 3.59 5.61 -18.54
CA VAL A 89 2.83 6.73 -17.99
C VAL A 89 1.74 7.10 -18.99
N CYS A 90 0.48 7.08 -18.55
CA CYS A 90 -0.70 7.32 -19.38
C CYS A 90 -1.53 8.50 -18.87
N ASP A 91 -2.47 8.98 -19.67
CA ASP A 91 -3.54 9.86 -19.20
C ASP A 91 -4.65 8.99 -18.59
N PRO A 92 -5.00 9.15 -17.30
CA PRO A 92 -6.08 8.38 -16.67
C PRO A 92 -7.46 8.61 -17.31
N MET A 93 -7.68 9.77 -17.94
CA MET A 93 -8.93 10.14 -18.60
C MET A 93 -8.95 9.73 -20.08
N ASP A 94 -7.78 9.51 -20.68
CA ASP A 94 -7.63 9.06 -22.07
C ASP A 94 -6.49 8.05 -22.21
N SER A 95 -6.80 6.78 -22.03
CA SER A 95 -5.82 5.69 -22.12
C SER A 95 -5.21 5.51 -23.52
N LYS A 96 -5.80 6.12 -24.56
CA LYS A 96 -5.29 6.10 -25.95
C LYS A 96 -4.55 7.38 -26.32
N ALA A 97 -4.44 8.34 -25.40
CA ALA A 97 -3.69 9.57 -25.59
C ALA A 97 -2.24 9.27 -25.98
N SER A 98 -1.81 9.88 -27.09
CA SER A 98 -0.42 9.81 -27.55
C SER A 98 0.28 11.15 -27.32
N VAL A 99 1.13 11.21 -26.31
CA VAL A 99 1.92 12.40 -25.98
C VAL A 99 3.11 12.58 -26.93
N SER A 100 3.64 11.49 -27.48
CA SER A 100 4.80 11.50 -28.37
C SER A 100 4.81 10.23 -29.22
N LYS A 101 4.99 10.38 -30.54
CA LYS A 101 5.06 9.25 -31.49
C LYS A 101 6.43 8.55 -31.53
N LYS A 102 7.47 9.18 -30.98
CA LYS A 102 8.85 8.69 -31.05
C LYS A 102 9.28 7.97 -29.78
N LYS A 103 8.91 8.54 -28.63
CA LYS A 103 9.34 8.12 -27.31
C LYS A 103 8.19 8.11 -26.34
N ARG A 104 8.25 7.24 -25.34
CA ARG A 104 7.29 7.12 -24.26
C ARG A 104 8.00 7.22 -22.91
N MET A 105 7.36 7.86 -21.94
CA MET A 105 7.81 7.82 -20.55
C MET A 105 7.25 6.58 -19.85
N CYS A 106 8.12 5.87 -19.14
CA CYS A 106 7.79 4.70 -18.35
C CYS A 106 8.21 4.92 -16.89
N VAL A 107 7.47 4.32 -15.98
CA VAL A 107 7.67 4.43 -14.54
C VAL A 107 7.72 3.05 -13.91
N LYS A 108 8.61 2.86 -12.94
CA LYS A 108 8.65 1.68 -12.08
C LYS A 108 8.10 2.05 -10.71
N LEU A 109 6.96 1.48 -10.37
CA LEU A 109 6.34 1.62 -9.06
C LEU A 109 6.72 0.43 -8.19
N LEU A 110 7.08 0.71 -6.94
CA LEU A 110 7.33 -0.32 -5.92
C LEU A 110 6.65 0.09 -4.62
N PRO A 111 6.18 -0.88 -3.81
CA PRO A 111 5.76 -0.60 -2.44
C PRO A 111 6.87 0.10 -1.65
N LEU A 112 6.52 1.09 -0.82
CA LEU A 112 7.44 1.91 -0.04
C LEU A 112 8.41 1.05 0.78
N GLY A 113 7.91 -0.02 1.41
CA GLY A 113 8.73 -0.94 2.21
C GLY A 113 9.69 -1.82 1.40
N ALA A 114 9.52 -1.90 0.08
CA ALA A 114 10.36 -2.69 -0.83
C ALA A 114 11.27 -1.82 -1.72
N ALA A 115 11.11 -0.49 -1.69
CA ALA A 115 11.91 0.42 -2.48
C ALA A 115 13.20 0.82 -1.74
N ASP A 116 14.36 0.64 -2.38
CA ASP A 116 15.63 1.17 -1.85
C ASP A 116 15.80 2.66 -2.18
N THR A 117 15.31 3.07 -3.34
CA THR A 117 15.37 4.43 -3.86
C THR A 117 13.99 4.89 -4.31
N ALA A 118 13.72 6.17 -4.15
CA ALA A 118 12.52 6.82 -4.66
C ALA A 118 12.85 8.13 -5.38
N VAL A 119 12.00 8.51 -6.32
CA VAL A 119 12.01 9.82 -6.96
C VAL A 119 11.19 10.78 -6.09
N PHE A 120 11.73 11.97 -5.85
CA PHE A 120 11.13 12.99 -4.99
C PHE A 120 10.67 14.22 -5.78
N ASP A 121 11.29 14.49 -6.93
CA ASP A 121 10.89 15.58 -7.81
C ASP A 121 11.24 15.25 -9.27
N VAL A 122 10.49 15.82 -10.20
CA VAL A 122 10.73 15.74 -11.64
C VAL A 122 10.68 17.16 -12.20
N ARG A 123 11.70 17.52 -12.97
CA ARG A 123 11.82 18.84 -13.61
C ARG A 123 12.04 18.72 -15.10
N LEU A 124 11.57 19.74 -15.80
CA LEU A 124 11.68 19.88 -17.24
C LEU A 124 12.53 21.10 -17.57
N SER A 125 13.42 20.96 -18.55
CA SER A 125 14.28 22.04 -19.02
C SER A 125 14.38 22.05 -20.54
N GLY A 126 14.97 23.10 -21.09
CA GLY A 126 15.51 23.08 -22.44
C GLY A 126 16.61 22.01 -22.58
N LYS A 127 16.78 21.44 -23.79
CA LYS A 127 17.74 20.34 -24.04
C LYS A 127 19.21 20.69 -23.75
N THR A 128 19.55 21.97 -23.83
CA THR A 128 20.91 22.48 -23.63
C THR A 128 21.16 22.92 -22.19
N LYS A 129 20.14 22.88 -21.33
CA LYS A 129 20.20 23.38 -19.96
C LYS A 129 20.46 22.23 -19.00
N THR A 130 21.15 22.53 -17.92
CA THR A 130 21.49 21.58 -16.85
C THR A 130 20.78 21.97 -15.58
N VAL A 131 20.28 21.00 -14.83
CA VAL A 131 19.56 21.22 -13.57
C VAL A 131 20.40 20.69 -12.40
N PRO A 132 21.06 21.55 -11.60
CA PRO A 132 21.90 21.13 -10.48
C PRO A 132 21.11 20.32 -9.44
N GLY A 133 21.69 19.22 -8.95
CA GLY A 133 21.04 18.33 -7.98
C GLY A 133 20.00 17.38 -8.56
N TYR A 134 19.84 17.34 -9.88
CA TYR A 134 18.94 16.40 -10.57
C TYR A 134 19.72 15.54 -11.56
N LEU A 135 19.26 14.30 -11.74
CA LEU A 135 19.77 13.36 -12.72
C LEU A 135 18.95 13.47 -14.02
N ARG A 136 19.63 13.63 -15.16
CA ARG A 136 18.99 13.61 -16.48
C ARG A 136 18.57 12.18 -16.84
N ILE A 137 17.28 11.99 -17.09
CA ILE A 137 16.70 10.70 -17.50
C ILE A 137 16.73 10.54 -19.02
N GLY A 138 16.53 11.65 -19.74
CA GLY A 138 16.53 11.65 -21.20
C GLY A 138 15.70 12.78 -21.78
N ASP A 139 15.53 12.76 -23.10
CA ASP A 139 14.83 13.83 -23.83
C ASP A 139 13.54 13.33 -24.48
N MET A 140 12.46 14.09 -24.33
CA MET A 140 11.16 13.80 -24.94
C MET A 140 10.39 15.08 -25.21
N GLY A 141 9.68 15.15 -26.35
CA GLY A 141 8.78 16.27 -26.66
C GLY A 141 9.44 17.66 -26.76
N GLY A 142 10.75 17.74 -26.97
CA GLY A 142 11.48 19.01 -27.00
C GLY A 142 12.16 19.38 -25.68
N PHE A 143 11.88 18.66 -24.60
CA PHE A 143 12.43 18.91 -23.27
C PHE A 143 13.50 17.88 -22.88
N ALA A 144 14.43 18.30 -22.03
CA ALA A 144 15.21 17.38 -21.21
C ALA A 144 14.47 17.14 -19.89
N ILE A 145 14.39 15.87 -19.49
CA ILE A 145 13.66 15.41 -18.31
C ILE A 145 14.66 15.04 -17.23
N TRP A 146 14.46 15.58 -16.03
CA TRP A 146 15.34 15.47 -14.89
C TRP A 146 14.57 14.94 -13.68
N CYS A 147 15.23 14.15 -12.83
CA CYS A 147 14.64 13.70 -11.56
C CYS A 147 15.60 13.85 -10.39
N LYS A 148 15.04 14.13 -9.21
CA LYS A 148 15.74 14.05 -7.93
C LYS A 148 15.43 12.70 -7.31
N LYS A 149 16.45 11.85 -7.20
CA LYS A 149 16.35 10.53 -6.57
C LYS A 149 17.13 10.53 -5.26
N ALA A 150 16.58 9.88 -4.25
CA ALA A 150 17.27 9.63 -3.00
C ALA A 150 16.85 8.28 -2.43
N LYS A 151 17.47 7.88 -1.32
CA LYS A 151 17.07 6.69 -0.57
C LYS A 151 15.60 6.79 -0.19
N ALA A 152 14.84 5.73 -0.40
CA ALA A 152 13.43 5.72 -0.01
C ALA A 152 13.33 5.88 1.51
N PRO A 153 12.37 6.68 2.01
CA PRO A 153 12.18 6.82 3.44
C PRO A 153 11.71 5.49 4.02
N ARG A 154 12.19 5.15 5.21
CA ARG A 154 11.72 3.95 5.88
C ARG A 154 10.28 4.20 6.35
N PRO A 155 9.35 3.26 6.13
CA PRO A 155 8.03 3.34 6.73
C PRO A 155 8.18 3.49 8.23
N VAL A 156 7.59 4.55 8.81
CA VAL A 156 7.61 4.75 10.26
C VAL A 156 6.32 4.13 10.80
N PRO A 157 6.37 3.03 11.56
CA PRO A 157 5.17 2.50 12.19
C PRO A 157 4.62 3.55 13.16
N LYS A 158 3.32 3.80 13.11
CA LYS A 158 2.66 4.64 14.12
C LYS A 158 3.02 4.11 15.52
N PRO A 159 3.55 4.94 16.43
CA PRO A 159 3.85 4.50 17.78
C PRO A 159 2.55 3.97 18.40
N ARG A 160 2.58 2.70 18.81
CA ARG A 160 1.46 2.09 19.49
C ARG A 160 1.26 2.88 20.78
N GLY A 161 0.13 3.56 20.92
CA GLY A 161 -0.34 4.00 22.22
C GLY A 161 -0.66 2.75 23.01
N LEU A 162 0.34 2.16 23.65
CA LEU A 162 0.09 1.13 24.66
C LEU A 162 -0.74 1.84 25.73
N SER A 163 -1.99 1.40 25.92
CA SER A 163 -2.73 1.77 27.13
C SER A 163 -1.79 1.51 28.32
N ARG A 164 -1.73 2.48 29.24
CA ARG A 164 -0.98 2.40 30.50
C ARG A 164 -1.31 1.12 31.30
N ASP A 165 -2.43 0.48 31.00
CA ASP A 165 -2.89 -0.75 31.64
C ASP A 165 -2.15 -2.01 31.16
N MET A 166 -1.57 -2.01 29.94
CA MET A 166 -0.76 -3.13 29.43
C MET A 166 0.70 -3.09 29.89
N GLN A 167 1.14 -1.97 30.48
CA GLN A 167 2.48 -1.81 31.03
C GLN A 167 2.73 -2.73 32.23
N GLY A 168 1.67 -3.18 32.91
CA GLY A 168 1.74 -4.15 34.01
C GLY A 168 2.01 -5.61 33.58
N LEU A 169 1.99 -5.90 32.27
CA LEU A 169 2.33 -7.21 31.71
C LEU A 169 3.74 -7.26 31.10
N SER A 170 4.46 -6.13 31.09
CA SER A 170 5.83 -6.07 30.63
C SER A 170 6.76 -6.71 31.66
N LEU A 171 7.55 -7.71 31.26
CA LEU A 171 8.60 -8.31 32.09
C LEU A 171 9.85 -7.42 32.22
N ASP A 172 9.82 -6.21 31.66
CA ASP A 172 10.93 -5.28 31.80
C ASP A 172 10.92 -4.68 33.22
N ALA A 173 11.94 -5.03 34.00
CA ALA A 173 12.11 -4.51 35.36
C ALA A 173 12.19 -2.97 35.30
N ALA A 174 11.31 -2.31 36.03
CA ALA A 174 11.24 -0.86 36.11
C ALA A 174 12.62 -0.28 36.48
N SER A 175 13.29 0.36 35.52
CA SER A 175 14.51 1.11 35.76
C SER A 175 14.16 2.36 36.57
N GLN A 176 14.45 2.34 37.86
CA GLN A 176 14.40 3.55 38.70
C GLN A 176 15.50 4.55 38.29
N PRO A 177 15.25 5.87 38.43
CA PRO A 177 16.25 6.88 38.15
C PRO A 177 17.13 7.07 39.39
N SER A 178 18.44 6.91 39.27
CA SER A 178 19.37 7.41 40.28
C SER A 178 20.55 8.16 39.65
N LYS A 179 20.73 9.38 40.15
CA LYS A 179 21.84 10.28 39.85
C LYS A 179 23.12 9.78 40.53
N GLY A 180 24.23 9.89 39.79
CA GLY A 180 25.55 10.30 40.30
C GLY A 180 26.31 9.34 41.24
N GLY A 181 27.54 8.99 40.85
CA GLY A 181 28.55 8.48 41.79
C GLY A 181 29.49 7.44 41.20
N LEU A 182 30.74 7.86 41.01
CA LEU A 182 31.93 7.04 40.75
C LEU A 182 32.20 6.08 41.93
N LEU A 183 32.62 4.83 41.63
CA LEU A 183 33.75 4.07 42.22
C LEU A 183 33.52 2.54 42.27
N GLU A 184 34.48 1.84 41.67
CA GLU A 184 35.10 0.54 42.00
C GLU A 184 34.32 -0.64 42.66
N ARG A 185 34.43 -1.80 41.99
CA ARG A 185 35.07 -3.05 42.48
C ARG A 185 34.21 -4.26 42.92
N THR A 186 34.47 -5.34 42.15
CA THR A 186 34.53 -6.80 42.45
C THR A 186 33.33 -7.70 42.10
N PRO A 187 33.58 -8.85 41.43
CA PRO A 187 32.57 -9.85 41.08
C PRO A 187 32.42 -10.94 42.17
N SER A 188 31.25 -11.59 42.19
CA SER A 188 30.95 -12.98 42.61
C SER A 188 29.68 -13.08 43.46
N ARG A 189 28.69 -13.88 43.04
CA ARG A 189 28.45 -15.27 43.49
C ARG A 189 27.07 -15.78 43.05
N LEU A 190 27.06 -17.08 42.84
CA LEU A 190 26.02 -18.01 42.41
C LEU A 190 24.78 -18.08 43.36
N GLY A 191 23.63 -18.50 42.81
CA GLY A 191 22.48 -19.07 43.53
C GLY A 191 21.18 -18.27 43.32
N SER A 192 19.98 -18.82 43.15
CA SER A 192 19.48 -20.19 43.17
C SER A 192 18.11 -20.18 42.47
N ARG A 193 17.78 -21.27 41.76
CA ARG A 193 16.45 -21.50 41.18
C ARG A 193 15.46 -21.81 42.31
N ALA A 194 14.37 -21.05 42.41
CA ALA A 194 13.19 -21.49 43.16
C ALA A 194 11.91 -21.02 42.45
N SER A 195 11.24 -22.00 41.84
CA SER A 195 9.87 -21.95 41.37
C SER A 195 8.92 -21.94 42.58
N THR A 196 8.03 -20.95 42.68
CA THR A 196 6.81 -21.06 43.48
C THR A 196 5.66 -20.36 42.76
N LEU A 197 5.01 -21.08 41.86
CA LEU A 197 3.70 -20.75 41.31
C LEU A 197 2.66 -20.98 42.42
N ARG A 198 2.13 -19.91 43.01
CA ARG A 198 0.99 -19.97 43.94
C ARG A 198 -0.30 -19.96 43.13
N ARG A 199 -0.86 -21.14 42.86
CA ARG A 199 -2.26 -21.31 42.41
C ARG A 199 -3.16 -20.97 43.60
N ASN A 200 -4.03 -19.99 43.43
CA ASN A 200 -5.25 -19.91 44.22
C ASN A 200 -6.30 -20.73 43.48
N ASP A 201 -6.60 -21.92 44.01
CA ASP A 201 -7.71 -22.75 43.58
C ASP A 201 -8.98 -22.28 44.30
N SER A 202 -9.94 -21.74 43.56
CA SER A 202 -11.36 -21.74 43.95
C SER A 202 -12.14 -22.37 42.80
N ILE A 203 -12.04 -23.70 42.71
CA ILE A 203 -12.85 -24.55 41.85
C ILE A 203 -14.11 -24.87 42.64
N TYR A 204 -15.25 -24.26 42.32
CA TYR A 204 -16.60 -24.83 42.45
C TYR A 204 -17.60 -23.81 41.89
N GLU A 205 -17.81 -23.85 40.58
CA GLU A 205 -19.15 -23.73 39.99
C GLU A 205 -19.07 -24.32 38.57
N ALA A 206 -19.38 -25.62 38.48
CA ALA A 206 -19.35 -26.36 37.24
C ALA A 206 -20.68 -26.17 36.51
N SER A 207 -20.75 -25.20 35.58
CA SER A 207 -21.84 -25.10 34.62
C SER A 207 -21.45 -24.33 33.34
N SER A 208 -20.41 -24.78 32.64
CA SER A 208 -20.30 -24.60 31.18
C SER A 208 -19.42 -25.69 30.56
N LEU A 209 -20.01 -26.86 30.33
CA LEU A 209 -19.37 -28.02 29.68
C LEU A 209 -19.18 -27.84 28.15
N TYR A 210 -19.17 -26.60 27.66
CA TYR A 210 -18.82 -26.24 26.29
C TYR A 210 -17.66 -25.23 26.30
N GLY A 211 -16.45 -25.78 26.14
CA GLY A 211 -15.34 -25.19 25.38
C GLY A 211 -14.81 -23.83 25.85
N ILE A 212 -13.97 -23.82 26.88
CA ILE A 212 -12.95 -22.76 26.98
C ILE A 212 -11.88 -23.12 25.95
N SER A 213 -11.96 -22.57 24.74
CA SER A 213 -10.89 -22.73 23.75
C SER A 213 -9.66 -21.96 24.24
N ALA A 214 -8.45 -22.37 23.85
CA ALA A 214 -7.22 -21.64 24.16
C ALA A 214 -7.20 -20.18 23.61
N MET A 215 -8.26 -19.78 22.91
CA MET A 215 -8.49 -18.43 22.40
C MET A 215 -9.47 -17.60 23.26
N ASP A 216 -10.23 -18.23 24.17
CA ASP A 216 -11.20 -17.52 25.02
C ASP A 216 -10.46 -16.70 26.07
N GLY A 217 -10.43 -15.38 25.84
CA GLY A 217 -9.70 -14.42 26.67
C GLY A 217 -8.45 -13.84 26.03
N VAL A 218 -8.11 -14.21 24.78
CA VAL A 218 -7.06 -13.51 24.02
C VAL A 218 -7.66 -12.26 23.37
N PRO A 219 -7.35 -11.04 23.85
CA PRO A 219 -7.83 -9.82 23.20
C PRO A 219 -7.19 -9.74 21.81
N PHE A 220 -8.02 -9.71 20.77
CA PHE A 220 -7.58 -9.36 19.43
C PHE A 220 -7.95 -7.91 19.13
N THR A 221 -7.15 -7.26 18.31
CA THR A 221 -7.43 -5.90 17.82
C THR A 221 -7.26 -5.92 16.31
N LEU A 222 -8.20 -5.30 15.59
CA LEU A 222 -8.10 -5.19 14.14
C LEU A 222 -6.85 -4.38 13.77
N HIS A 223 -6.18 -4.79 12.70
CA HIS A 223 -5.04 -4.03 12.18
C HIS A 223 -5.50 -2.59 11.89
N PRO A 224 -4.73 -1.54 12.22
CA PRO A 224 -5.13 -0.12 12.07
C PRO A 224 -5.62 0.28 10.66
N ARG A 225 -5.31 -0.53 9.64
CA ARG A 225 -5.87 -0.40 8.28
C ARG A 225 -7.40 -0.53 8.21
N PHE A 226 -8.02 -1.11 9.23
CA PHE A 226 -9.46 -1.38 9.34
C PHE A 226 -10.11 -0.62 10.50
N GLU A 227 -9.32 0.06 11.32
CA GLU A 227 -9.78 0.84 12.45
C GLU A 227 -10.27 2.21 11.93
N GLY A 228 -11.55 2.53 12.11
CA GLY A 228 -12.12 3.82 11.68
C GLY A 228 -12.61 3.88 10.22
N LYS A 229 -12.48 2.81 9.44
CA LYS A 229 -13.39 2.59 8.30
C LYS A 229 -14.68 2.07 8.90
N SER A 230 -15.56 2.97 9.33
CA SER A 230 -16.97 2.59 9.36
C SER A 230 -17.25 1.99 8.00
N CYS A 231 -17.73 0.76 8.01
CA CYS A 231 -18.27 0.13 6.84
C CYS A 231 -19.33 1.11 6.33
N SER A 232 -19.00 1.90 5.30
CA SER A 232 -20.02 2.68 4.63
C SER A 232 -21.06 1.67 4.14
N PRO A 233 -22.34 2.04 4.01
CA PRO A 233 -23.40 1.08 3.65
C PRO A 233 -23.13 0.29 2.34
N LEU A 234 -22.07 0.66 1.60
CA LEU A 234 -21.65 0.06 0.34
C LEU A 234 -20.95 -1.30 0.47
N ALA A 235 -20.44 -1.73 1.63
CA ALA A 235 -19.84 -3.07 1.74
C ALA A 235 -20.87 -4.20 1.95
N PHE A 236 -22.14 -3.88 2.21
CA PHE A 236 -23.23 -4.86 2.14
C PHE A 236 -23.74 -5.05 0.70
N SER A 237 -23.41 -4.16 -0.24
CA SER A 237 -23.85 -4.28 -1.62
C SER A 237 -23.17 -5.40 -2.41
N ALA A 238 -22.06 -5.96 -1.90
CA ALA A 238 -21.40 -7.13 -2.49
C ALA A 238 -22.13 -8.46 -2.19
N PHE A 239 -23.15 -8.42 -1.33
CA PHE A 239 -23.90 -9.59 -0.88
C PHE A 239 -25.42 -9.35 -0.97
N GLY A 240 -25.86 -8.51 -1.92
CA GLY A 240 -27.26 -8.11 -2.05
C GLY A 240 -28.25 -9.26 -2.27
N ASP A 241 -27.75 -10.47 -2.58
CA ASP A 241 -28.56 -11.66 -2.84
C ASP A 241 -28.26 -12.85 -1.91
N LEU A 242 -27.51 -12.63 -0.81
CA LEU A 242 -27.33 -13.67 0.21
C LEU A 242 -28.53 -13.68 1.15
N THR A 243 -29.51 -14.52 0.83
CA THR A 243 -30.56 -14.89 1.77
C THR A 243 -30.00 -15.93 2.74
N ILE A 244 -29.95 -15.59 4.03
CA ILE A 244 -29.65 -16.57 5.08
C ILE A 244 -30.88 -17.47 5.19
N LYS A 245 -30.79 -18.69 4.66
CA LYS A 245 -31.83 -19.72 4.75
C LYS A 245 -31.86 -20.31 6.15
N SER A 246 -33.05 -20.59 6.67
CA SER A 246 -33.18 -21.34 7.92
C SER A 246 -32.79 -22.81 7.69
N LEU A 247 -32.53 -23.54 8.79
CA LEU A 247 -32.24 -24.97 8.71
C LEU A 247 -33.37 -25.73 7.99
N ALA A 248 -34.63 -25.36 8.25
CA ALA A 248 -35.80 -25.97 7.63
C ALA A 248 -35.86 -25.71 6.11
N ASP A 249 -35.53 -24.49 5.68
CA ASP A 249 -35.53 -24.15 4.24
C ASP A 249 -34.46 -24.95 3.48
N ILE A 250 -33.30 -25.20 4.12
CA ILE A 250 -32.23 -26.01 3.55
C ILE A 250 -32.64 -27.48 3.47
N GLU A 251 -33.27 -28.00 4.52
CA GLU A 251 -33.76 -29.38 4.56
C GLU A 251 -34.85 -29.63 3.52
N GLU A 252 -35.73 -28.65 3.23
CA GLU A 252 -36.74 -28.75 2.18
C GLU A 252 -36.14 -28.71 0.77
N GLU A 253 -35.25 -27.74 0.50
CA GLU A 253 -34.67 -27.52 -0.83
C GLU A 253 -33.75 -28.66 -1.27
N TYR A 254 -33.01 -29.26 -0.33
CA TYR A 254 -32.01 -30.30 -0.62
C TYR A 254 -32.45 -31.70 -0.16
N ASN A 255 -33.76 -31.94 0.01
CA ASN A 255 -34.29 -33.26 0.36
C ASN A 255 -34.15 -34.26 -0.80
N TYR A 256 -33.07 -35.05 -0.78
CA TYR A 256 -32.81 -36.06 -1.82
C TYR A 256 -33.35 -37.45 -1.43
N GLY A 257 -34.60 -37.74 -1.81
CA GLY A 257 -35.31 -38.97 -1.46
C GLY A 257 -34.99 -40.23 -2.31
N PHE A 258 -33.98 -40.20 -3.19
CA PHE A 258 -33.60 -41.28 -4.12
C PHE A 258 -34.75 -41.80 -5.00
N VAL A 259 -35.79 -40.99 -5.22
CA VAL A 259 -36.99 -41.41 -5.98
C VAL A 259 -36.63 -41.66 -7.44
N VAL A 260 -35.80 -40.81 -8.04
CA VAL A 260 -35.36 -40.93 -9.43
C VAL A 260 -34.63 -42.25 -9.67
N GLU A 261 -33.77 -42.66 -8.74
CA GLU A 261 -32.98 -43.88 -8.81
C GLU A 261 -33.84 -45.11 -8.57
N LYS A 262 -34.76 -45.05 -7.60
CA LYS A 262 -35.73 -46.11 -7.38
C LYS A 262 -36.62 -46.31 -8.61
N THR A 263 -37.07 -45.24 -9.25
CA THR A 263 -37.84 -45.31 -10.49
C THR A 263 -36.99 -45.82 -11.65
N ALA A 264 -35.73 -45.41 -11.78
CA ALA A 264 -34.82 -45.90 -12.80
C ALA A 264 -34.53 -47.39 -12.64
N ALA A 265 -34.30 -47.85 -11.41
CA ALA A 265 -34.06 -49.26 -11.09
C ALA A 265 -35.30 -50.14 -11.30
N ALA A 266 -36.51 -49.58 -11.16
CA ALA A 266 -37.77 -50.28 -11.42
C ALA A 266 -38.11 -50.41 -12.91
N ARG A 267 -37.37 -49.76 -13.82
CA ARG A 267 -37.56 -49.94 -15.27
C ARG A 267 -37.00 -51.30 -15.67
N LEU A 268 -37.89 -52.26 -15.87
CA LEU A 268 -37.53 -53.52 -16.53
C LEU A 268 -37.06 -53.22 -17.96
N PRO A 269 -35.99 -53.89 -18.45
CA PRO A 269 -35.54 -53.71 -19.82
C PRO A 269 -36.66 -54.09 -20.80
N PRO A 270 -36.76 -53.43 -21.97
CA PRO A 270 -37.76 -53.79 -22.96
C PRO A 270 -37.56 -55.25 -23.39
N SER A 271 -38.62 -56.05 -23.23
CA SER A 271 -38.69 -57.41 -23.75
C SER A 271 -38.56 -57.37 -25.27
N VAL A 272 -37.50 -57.96 -25.80
CA VAL A 272 -37.33 -58.14 -27.24
C VAL A 272 -38.18 -59.34 -27.66
N SER A 273 -39.19 -59.10 -28.48
CA SER A 273 -39.95 -60.13 -29.21
C SER A 273 -40.18 -59.63 -30.63
#